data_AF-A0AAV4IS44-F1
#
_entry.id   AF-A0AAV4IS44-F1
#
_cell.length_a   1.000
_cell.length_b   1.000
_cell.length_c   1.000
_cell.angle_alpha   90.00
_cell.angle_beta   90.00
_cell.angle_gamma   90.00
#
_symmetry.space_group_name_H-M   'P 1'
#
loop_
_entity.id
_entity.type
_entity.pdbx_description
1 polymer ?
#
loop_
_entity_poly.entity_id
_entity_poly.type
_entity_poly.pdbx_seq_one_letter_code
_entity_poly.pdbx_strand_id
1 'polypeptide(L)'
;MKLGPSEYPRDEARLHELETSILSRDQKVQSADKVMATVFWDAKVVILLDIMPQDHCINAAQYCSILERLRDAIRRKRPGLLRRGVVLQGDNATPHSANLTQQWLQRYGWEILPHPAHSPAPAPSDFYLFGPLKRHL
;
A
#
# COMPACT_ATOMS: atom_id res chain seq x y z
N MET A 1 2.30 25.25 61.07
CA MET A 1 1.81 24.68 59.79
C MET A 1 2.98 24.62 58.82
N LYS A 2 3.55 23.44 58.58
CA LYS A 2 4.53 23.23 57.50
C LYS A 2 3.83 22.36 56.44
N LEU A 3 3.62 22.92 55.25
CA LEU A 3 3.18 22.20 54.06
C LEU A 3 4.34 21.30 53.62
N GLY A 4 4.13 19.99 53.54
CA GLY A 4 5.08 19.06 52.94
C GLY A 4 4.98 19.13 51.41
N PRO A 5 6.09 19.03 50.66
CA PRO A 5 6.01 18.96 49.21
C PRO A 5 5.48 17.59 48.77
N SER A 6 4.19 17.59 48.43
CA SER A 6 3.59 16.98 47.24
C SER A 6 4.21 15.66 46.74
N GLU A 7 3.59 14.54 47.10
CA GLU A 7 3.71 13.27 46.38
C GLU A 7 3.27 13.46 44.91
N TYR A 8 4.24 13.52 44.01
CA TYR A 8 4.04 13.15 42.60
C TYR A 8 5.21 12.28 42.15
N PRO A 9 5.05 10.95 42.20
CA PRO A 9 5.62 10.12 41.16
C PRO A 9 4.70 8.92 40.85
N ARG A 10 3.64 9.15 40.07
CA ARG A 10 2.83 8.07 39.46
C ARG A 10 2.57 8.30 37.98
N ASP A 11 2.67 9.54 37.52
CA ASP A 11 2.32 9.90 36.15
C ASP A 11 3.52 9.89 35.19
N GLU A 12 4.76 10.16 35.63
CA GLU A 12 5.95 10.03 34.75
C GLU A 12 6.24 8.58 34.35
N ALA A 13 6.05 7.63 35.27
CA ALA A 13 6.17 6.20 34.95
C ALA A 13 5.11 5.76 33.93
N ARG A 14 3.90 6.31 34.03
CA ARG A 14 2.82 6.08 33.05
C ARG A 14 3.09 6.75 31.71
N LEU A 15 3.72 7.93 31.69
CA LEU A 15 4.12 8.60 30.45
C LEU A 15 5.22 7.80 29.74
N HIS A 16 6.19 7.26 30.47
CA HIS A 16 7.23 6.42 29.88
C HIS A 16 6.69 5.06 29.40
N GLU A 17 5.72 4.45 30.10
CA GLU A 17 4.98 3.26 29.64
C GLU A 17 4.12 3.54 28.40
N LEU A 18 3.48 4.70 28.33
CA LEU A 18 2.71 5.12 27.16
C LEU A 18 3.62 5.44 25.97
N GLU A 19 4.77 6.09 26.19
CA GLU A 19 5.77 6.37 25.15
C GLU A 19 6.41 5.09 24.63
N THR A 20 6.76 4.14 25.50
CA THR A 20 7.23 2.80 25.08
C THR A 20 6.14 2.00 24.38
N SER A 21 4.87 2.13 24.77
CA SER A 21 3.72 1.50 24.09
C SER A 21 3.35 2.15 22.75
N ILE A 22 3.62 3.45 22.59
CA ILE A 22 3.44 4.21 21.34
C ILE A 22 4.59 3.90 20.36
N LEU A 23 5.82 3.74 20.86
CA LEU A 23 6.97 3.28 20.08
C LEU A 23 6.91 1.79 19.72
N SER A 24 6.18 0.96 20.49
CA SER A 24 5.94 -0.44 20.16
C SER A 24 4.72 -0.66 19.24
N ARG A 25 3.99 0.39 18.87
CA ARG A 25 2.81 0.30 18.01
C ARG A 25 3.24 0.21 16.54
N ASP A 26 2.92 -0.95 15.96
CA ASP A 26 3.02 -1.33 14.55
C ASP A 26 4.40 -1.67 13.97
N GLN A 27 5.20 -2.46 14.72
CA GLN A 27 5.99 -3.47 14.02
C GLN A 27 5.06 -4.62 13.59
N LYS A 28 4.60 -4.54 12.34
CA LYS A 28 3.90 -5.63 11.67
C LYS A 28 4.87 -6.80 11.51
N VAL A 29 4.89 -7.70 12.49
CA VAL A 29 5.63 -8.96 12.39
C VAL A 29 5.10 -9.70 11.17
N GLN A 30 5.92 -9.81 10.12
CA GLN A 30 5.63 -10.71 9.01
C GLN A 30 5.65 -12.13 9.58
N SER A 31 4.49 -12.79 9.60
CA SER A 31 4.44 -14.23 9.83
C SER A 31 5.22 -14.92 8.71
N ALA A 32 6.02 -15.92 9.07
CA ALA A 32 6.98 -16.62 8.21
C ALA A 32 6.37 -17.39 7.01
N ASP A 33 5.11 -17.15 6.66
CA ASP A 33 4.38 -17.74 5.53
C ASP A 33 3.59 -16.69 4.70
N LYS A 34 3.75 -15.40 5.00
CA LYS A 34 2.93 -14.35 4.36
C LYS A 34 3.53 -13.89 3.03
N VAL A 35 2.93 -14.37 1.94
CA VAL A 35 3.24 -13.91 0.57
C VAL A 35 2.46 -12.64 0.24
N MET A 36 3.09 -11.69 -0.45
CA MET A 36 2.44 -10.49 -0.96
C MET A 36 2.15 -10.66 -2.46
N ALA A 37 0.90 -10.43 -2.87
CA ALA A 37 0.50 -10.44 -4.26
C ALA A 37 0.00 -9.06 -4.70
N THR A 38 0.50 -8.59 -5.85
CA THR A 38 0.06 -7.36 -6.51
C THR A 38 -0.76 -7.73 -7.74
N VAL A 39 -1.99 -7.21 -7.83
CA VAL A 39 -2.90 -7.51 -8.93
C VAL A 39 -3.34 -6.25 -9.64
N PHE A 40 -3.19 -6.23 -10.97
CA PHE A 40 -3.76 -5.21 -11.84
C PHE A 40 -4.84 -5.82 -12.71
N TRP A 41 -6.01 -5.19 -12.72
CA TRP A 41 -7.17 -5.67 -13.44
C TRP A 41 -8.01 -4.49 -13.93
N ASP A 42 -8.83 -4.73 -14.96
CA ASP A 42 -9.89 -3.81 -15.38
C ASP A 42 -11.23 -4.55 -15.38
N ALA A 43 -12.32 -3.86 -15.73
CA ALA A 43 -13.66 -4.44 -15.77
C ALA A 43 -13.81 -5.67 -16.70
N LYS A 44 -12.81 -6.01 -17.52
CA LYS A 44 -12.85 -7.15 -18.44
C LYS A 44 -11.94 -8.29 -17.99
N VAL A 45 -10.71 -8.00 -17.54
CA VAL A 45 -9.72 -9.04 -17.28
C VAL A 45 -8.72 -8.67 -16.18
N VAL A 46 -8.13 -9.72 -15.58
CA VAL A 46 -6.87 -9.58 -14.83
C VAL A 46 -5.71 -9.42 -15.81
N ILE A 47 -5.06 -8.27 -15.74
CA ILE A 47 -3.98 -7.87 -16.64
C ILE A 47 -2.66 -8.45 -16.16
N LEU A 48 -2.32 -8.26 -14.89
CA LEU A 48 -1.10 -8.76 -14.26
C LEU A 48 -1.39 -9.26 -12.85
N LEU A 49 -0.88 -10.45 -12.53
CA LEU A 49 -0.72 -10.95 -11.16
C LEU A 49 0.77 -11.10 -10.94
N ASP A 50 1.30 -10.41 -9.94
CA ASP A 50 2.68 -10.52 -9.51
C ASP A 50 2.74 -11.02 -8.07
N ILE A 51 3.37 -12.19 -7.87
CA ILE A 51 3.55 -12.78 -6.55
C ILE A 51 4.97 -12.47 -6.12
N MET A 52 5.11 -11.66 -5.08
CA MET A 52 6.41 -11.29 -4.56
C MET A 52 6.88 -12.36 -3.58
N PRO A 53 8.14 -12.85 -3.69
CA PRO A 53 8.70 -13.76 -2.72
C PRO A 53 8.70 -13.12 -1.32
N GLN A 54 8.67 -13.98 -0.31
CA GLN A 54 8.55 -13.60 1.08
C GLN A 54 9.67 -12.63 1.53
N ASP A 55 9.40 -11.87 2.58
CA ASP A 55 10.34 -10.93 3.24
C ASP A 55 10.81 -9.73 2.40
N HIS A 56 10.16 -9.46 1.28
CA HIS A 56 10.38 -8.24 0.50
C HIS A 56 9.26 -7.23 0.79
N CYS A 57 9.63 -5.99 1.07
CA CYS A 57 8.71 -4.85 1.10
C CYS A 57 8.74 -4.17 -0.27
N ILE A 58 7.58 -3.94 -0.89
CA ILE A 58 7.52 -3.18 -2.15
C ILE A 58 8.07 -1.79 -1.87
N ASN A 59 9.24 -1.49 -2.43
CA ASN A 59 9.79 -0.14 -2.50
C ASN A 59 9.46 0.50 -3.87
N ALA A 60 9.78 1.78 -4.02
CA ALA A 60 9.48 2.52 -5.26
C ALA A 60 10.15 1.90 -6.50
N ALA A 61 11.38 1.38 -6.39
CA ALA A 61 12.10 0.78 -7.52
C ALA A 61 11.47 -0.54 -7.97
N GLN A 62 11.10 -1.39 -7.02
CA GLN A 62 10.35 -2.63 -7.29
C GLN A 62 8.99 -2.32 -7.88
N TYR A 63 8.29 -1.30 -7.37
CA TYR A 63 7.02 -0.87 -7.94
C TYR A 63 7.16 -0.42 -9.39
N CYS A 64 8.19 0.38 -9.73
CA CYS A 64 8.47 0.75 -11.13
C CYS A 64 8.75 -0.48 -12.01
N SER A 65 9.46 -1.49 -11.52
CA SER A 65 9.67 -2.75 -12.26
C SER A 65 8.36 -3.52 -12.48
N ILE A 66 7.44 -3.51 -11.51
CA ILE A 66 6.08 -4.05 -11.68
C ILE A 66 5.33 -3.26 -12.77
N LEU A 67 5.41 -1.93 -12.78
CA LEU A 67 4.77 -1.07 -13.78
C LEU A 67 5.30 -1.32 -15.21
N GLU A 68 6.58 -1.61 -15.37
CA GLU A 68 7.16 -2.01 -16.65
C GLU A 68 6.54 -3.31 -17.18
N ARG A 69 6.46 -4.33 -16.31
CA ARG A 69 5.82 -5.61 -16.64
C ARG A 69 4.33 -5.44 -16.90
N LEU A 70 3.66 -4.55 -16.17
CA LEU A 70 2.27 -4.20 -16.40
C LEU A 70 2.08 -3.57 -17.78
N ARG A 71 2.94 -2.63 -18.19
CA ARG A 71 2.88 -2.03 -19.52
C ARG A 71 2.98 -3.08 -20.62
N ASP A 72 3.89 -4.04 -20.48
CA ASP A 72 4.01 -5.15 -21.45
C ASP A 72 2.83 -6.12 -21.41
N ALA A 73 2.23 -6.34 -20.23
CA ALA A 73 0.99 -7.09 -20.11
C ALA A 73 -0.19 -6.37 -20.79
N ILE A 74 -0.29 -5.04 -20.65
CA ILE A 74 -1.31 -4.23 -21.33
C ILE A 74 -1.10 -4.27 -22.85
N ARG A 75 0.14 -4.17 -23.35
CA ARG A 75 0.44 -4.29 -24.80
C ARG A 75 -0.13 -5.59 -25.39
N ARG A 76 -0.05 -6.69 -24.63
CA ARG A 76 -0.51 -8.01 -25.08
C ARG A 76 -2.01 -8.20 -24.90
N LYS A 77 -2.54 -7.91 -23.71
CA LYS A 77 -3.92 -8.25 -23.33
C LYS A 77 -4.92 -7.14 -23.66
N ARG A 78 -4.49 -5.88 -23.64
CA ARG A 78 -5.35 -4.68 -23.74
C ARG A 78 -4.69 -3.57 -24.58
N PRO A 79 -4.26 -3.82 -25.83
CA PRO A 79 -3.46 -2.87 -26.62
C PRO A 79 -4.13 -1.51 -26.84
N GLY A 80 -5.46 -1.47 -26.89
CA GLY A 80 -6.23 -0.23 -27.00
C GLY A 80 -6.15 0.69 -25.77
N LEU A 81 -5.78 0.17 -24.60
CA LEU A 81 -5.68 0.95 -23.37
C LEU A 81 -4.52 1.94 -23.43
N LEU A 82 -3.36 1.53 -23.96
CA LEU A 82 -2.19 2.40 -24.09
C LEU A 82 -2.42 3.58 -25.03
N ARG A 83 -3.28 3.42 -26.03
CA ARG A 83 -3.63 4.51 -26.97
C ARG A 83 -4.59 5.53 -26.35
N ARG A 84 -5.39 5.11 -25.36
CA ARG A 84 -6.41 5.95 -24.72
C ARG A 84 -5.91 6.68 -23.47
N GLY A 85 -4.70 6.35 -23.02
CA GLY A 85 -4.20 6.74 -21.70
C GLY A 85 -4.57 5.70 -20.65
N VAL A 86 -3.67 5.52 -19.69
CA VAL A 86 -3.85 4.59 -18.56
C VAL A 86 -4.01 5.41 -17.29
N VAL A 87 -5.13 5.17 -16.61
CA VAL A 87 -5.41 5.73 -15.28
C VAL A 87 -5.41 4.57 -14.29
N LEU A 88 -4.50 4.61 -13.32
CA LEU A 88 -4.38 3.62 -12.26
C LEU A 88 -5.20 4.05 -11.06
N GLN A 89 -5.99 3.14 -10.52
CA GLN A 89 -6.68 3.31 -9.24
C GLN A 89 -6.02 2.41 -8.20
N GLY A 90 -5.59 2.99 -7.09
CA GLY A 90 -4.95 2.28 -5.99
C GLY A 90 -5.04 3.09 -4.70
N ASP A 91 -4.42 2.58 -3.64
CA ASP A 91 -4.23 3.29 -2.38
C ASP A 91 -3.03 4.26 -2.47
N ASN A 92 -2.99 5.21 -1.53
CA ASN A 92 -1.90 6.18 -1.43
C ASN A 92 -0.67 5.60 -0.70
N ALA A 93 -0.29 4.36 -1.02
CA ALA A 93 0.87 3.72 -0.40
C ALA A 93 2.17 4.49 -0.76
N THR A 94 3.11 4.55 0.19
CA THR A 94 4.36 5.30 0.03
C THR A 94 5.13 5.01 -1.27
N PRO A 95 5.23 3.74 -1.75
CA PRO A 95 5.89 3.46 -3.02
C PRO A 95 5.17 4.07 -4.23
N HIS A 96 3.85 4.19 -4.19
CA HIS A 96 3.05 4.74 -5.31
C HIS A 96 3.25 6.26 -5.45
N SER A 97 3.46 6.93 -4.32
CA SER A 97 3.64 8.39 -4.24
C SER A 97 5.11 8.82 -4.24
N ALA A 98 6.04 7.88 -4.33
CA ALA A 98 7.46 8.17 -4.43
C ALA A 98 7.80 8.90 -5.74
N ASN A 99 8.75 9.83 -5.68
CA ASN A 99 9.18 10.64 -6.83
C ASN A 99 9.60 9.76 -8.02
N LEU A 100 10.33 8.67 -7.77
CA LEU A 100 10.73 7.72 -8.81
C LEU A 100 9.52 7.15 -9.58
N THR A 101 8.45 6.83 -8.88
CA THR A 101 7.22 6.32 -9.48
C THR A 101 6.47 7.41 -10.23
N GLN A 102 6.39 8.63 -9.69
CA GLN A 102 5.77 9.76 -10.38
C GLN A 102 6.49 10.10 -11.69
N GLN A 103 7.83 10.08 -11.71
CA GLN A 103 8.63 10.26 -12.93
C GLN A 103 8.37 9.17 -13.95
N TRP A 104 8.27 7.91 -13.51
CA TRP A 104 7.94 6.79 -14.39
C TRP A 104 6.57 6.97 -15.05
N LEU A 105 5.56 7.35 -14.26
CA LEU A 105 4.20 7.58 -14.74
C LEU A 105 4.15 8.74 -15.74
N GLN A 106 4.80 9.86 -15.42
CA GLN A 106 4.90 11.01 -16.31
C GLN A 106 5.57 10.64 -17.63
N ARG A 107 6.66 9.87 -17.59
CA ARG A 107 7.38 9.42 -18.80
C ARG A 107 6.48 8.64 -19.76
N TYR A 108 5.51 7.89 -19.25
CA TYR A 108 4.61 7.07 -20.05
C TYR A 108 3.21 7.66 -20.23
N GLY A 109 2.96 8.87 -19.71
CA GLY A 109 1.66 9.54 -19.78
C GLY A 109 0.57 8.77 -19.03
N TRP A 110 0.93 8.14 -17.90
CA TRP A 110 -0.01 7.44 -17.04
C TRP A 110 -0.37 8.31 -15.86
N GLU A 111 -1.61 8.20 -15.41
CA GLU A 111 -2.14 8.97 -14.28
C GLU A 111 -2.50 8.04 -13.13
N ILE A 112 -2.34 8.51 -11.90
CA ILE A 112 -2.93 7.87 -10.72
C ILE A 112 -4.18 8.65 -10.34
N LEU A 113 -5.30 7.96 -10.21
CA LEU A 113 -6.53 8.56 -9.72
C LEU A 113 -6.33 8.98 -8.25
N PRO A 114 -6.55 10.26 -7.90
CA PRO A 114 -6.36 10.72 -6.53
C PRO A 114 -7.32 9.99 -5.60
N HIS A 115 -6.78 9.39 -4.53
CA HIS A 115 -7.57 8.77 -3.47
C HIS A 115 -7.51 9.67 -2.22
N PRO A 116 -8.65 10.06 -1.63
CA PRO A 116 -8.64 10.86 -0.41
C PRO A 116 -7.98 10.08 0.73
N ALA A 117 -7.15 10.75 1.53
CA ALA A 117 -6.61 10.15 2.75
C ALA A 117 -7.77 9.75 3.67
N HIS A 118 -7.78 8.49 4.14
CA HIS A 118 -8.78 7.95 5.06
C HIS A 118 -10.23 7.94 4.52
N SER A 119 -10.42 7.80 3.20
CA SER A 119 -11.76 7.61 2.64
C SER A 119 -12.35 6.25 3.07
N PRO A 120 -13.59 6.20 3.57
CA PRO A 120 -14.27 4.95 3.91
C PRO A 120 -14.75 4.17 2.68
N ALA A 121 -14.54 4.67 1.46
CA ALA A 121 -14.90 3.94 0.25
C ALA A 121 -13.86 2.83 0.00
N PRO A 122 -14.24 1.53 0.09
CA PRO A 122 -13.32 0.44 -0.17
C PRO A 122 -12.81 0.53 -1.61
N ALA A 123 -11.51 0.33 -1.82
CA ALA A 123 -10.99 0.25 -3.18
C ALA A 123 -11.73 -0.88 -3.92
N PRO A 124 -11.98 -0.75 -5.23
CA PRO A 124 -12.67 -1.79 -5.98
C PRO A 124 -12.02 -3.17 -5.80
N SER A 125 -10.69 -3.22 -5.65
CA SER A 125 -9.96 -4.45 -5.36
C SER A 125 -10.34 -5.08 -4.01
N ASP A 126 -10.56 -4.29 -2.95
CA ASP A 126 -10.92 -4.82 -1.63
C ASP A 126 -12.30 -5.48 -1.64
N PHE A 127 -13.26 -4.86 -2.33
CA PHE A 127 -14.63 -5.35 -2.40
C PHE A 127 -14.82 -6.47 -3.42
N TYR A 128 -14.36 -6.28 -4.66
CA TYR A 128 -14.66 -7.20 -5.77
C TYR A 128 -13.66 -8.35 -5.91
N LEU A 129 -12.39 -8.14 -5.57
CA LEU A 129 -11.34 -9.14 -5.78
C LEU A 129 -10.99 -9.85 -4.48
N PHE A 130 -10.55 -9.12 -3.46
CA PHE A 130 -10.00 -9.71 -2.24
C PHE A 130 -11.08 -10.23 -1.29
N GLY A 131 -12.26 -9.61 -1.23
CA GLY A 131 -13.39 -10.11 -0.44
C GLY A 131 -13.76 -11.56 -0.80
N PRO A 132 -14.07 -11.85 -2.08
CA PRO A 132 -14.30 -13.21 -2.54
C PRO A 132 -13.08 -14.13 -2.38
N LEU A 133 -11.87 -13.66 -2.71
CA LEU A 133 -10.65 -14.48 -2.64
C LEU A 133 -10.40 -15.03 -1.22
N LYS A 134 -10.61 -14.22 -0.18
CA LYS A 134 -10.47 -14.65 1.22
C LYS A 134 -11.43 -15.75 1.65
N ARG A 135 -12.51 -16.01 0.90
CA ARG A 135 -13.42 -17.14 1.17
C ARG A 135 -12.89 -18.47 0.62
N HIS A 136 -11.87 -18.41 -0.24
CA HIS A 136 -11.29 -19.56 -0.93
C HIS A 136 -9.83 -19.82 -0.57
N LEU A 137 -9.25 -19.00 0.30
CA LEU A 137 -7.93 -19.19 0.93
C LEU A 137 -8.13 -19.57 2.40
#